data_AF-A0A9E3CQ36-F1
#
_entry.id   AF-A0A9E3CQ36-F1
#
_cell.length_a   1.000
_cell.length_b   1.000
_cell.length_c   1.000
_cell.angle_alpha   90.00
_cell.angle_beta   90.00
_cell.angle_gamma   90.00
#
_symmetry.space_group_name_H-M   'P 1'
#
loop_
_entity.id
_entity.type
_entity.pdbx_description
1 polymer ?
#
loop_
_entity_poly.entity_id
_entity_poly.type
_entity_poly.pdbx_seq_one_letter_code
_entity_poly.pdbx_strand_id
1 'polypeptide(L)' 'MSVLFGRFFQLVGMVILPIGLLMGLVRDEIQLEVRMLFIGGAFFVVGWLMARKSS' A
#
# COMPACT_ATOMS: atom_id res chain seq x y z
N MET A 1 12.30 14.47 -9.30
CA MET A 1 10.86 14.43 -8.97
C MET A 1 10.29 13.01 -8.86
N SER A 2 10.70 12.05 -9.71
CA SER A 2 10.22 10.67 -9.68
C SER A 2 10.38 9.95 -8.31
N VAL A 3 11.53 10.10 -7.64
CA VAL A 3 11.78 9.48 -6.33
C VAL A 3 10.80 9.93 -5.24
N LEU A 4 10.48 11.23 -5.19
CA LEU A 4 9.54 11.78 -4.21
C LEU A 4 8.13 11.21 -4.43
N PHE A 5 7.71 11.09 -5.69
CA PHE A 5 6.44 10.46 -6.06
C PHE A 5 6.41 8.97 -5.70
N GLY A 6 7.49 8.24 -5.97
CA GLY A 6 7.61 6.83 -5.58
C GLY A 6 7.54 6.62 -4.07
N ARG A 7 8.22 7.47 -3.29
CA ARG A 7 8.16 7.45 -1.82
C ARG A 7 6.77 7.80 -1.28
N PHE A 8 6.07 8.74 -1.91
CA PHE A 8 4.69 9.07 -1.55
C PHE A 8 3.76 7.86 -1.74
N PHE A 9 3.86 7.18 -2.89
CA PHE A 9 3.09 5.96 -3.15
C PHE A 9 3.40 4.83 -2.16
N GLN A 10 4.67 4.66 -1.79
CA GLN A 10 5.08 3.71 -0.75
C GLN A 10 4.47 4.06 0.61
N LEU A 11 4.44 5.34 0.99
CA LEU A 11 3.82 5.82 2.22
C LEU A 11 2.31 5.52 2.24
N VAL A 12 1.61 5.79 1.13
CA VAL A 12 0.19 5.45 0.99
C VAL A 12 -0.02 3.95 1.17
N GLY A 13 0.80 3.11 0.54
CA GLY A 13 0.76 1.65 0.72
C GLY A 13 1.00 1.22 2.17
N MET A 14 2.00 1.81 2.84
CA MET A 14 2.31 1.53 4.26
C MET A 14 1.19 1.93 5.21
N VAL A 15 0.34 2.90 4.86
CA VAL A 15 -0.82 3.29 5.68
C VAL A 15 -2.02 2.38 5.41
N ILE A 16 -2.28 2.03 4.15
CA ILE A 16 -3.44 1.20 3.77
C ILE A 16 -3.31 -0.23 4.32
N LEU A 17 -2.11 -0.82 4.29
CA LEU A 17 -1.86 -2.19 4.76
C LEU A 17 -2.30 -2.43 6.23
N PRO A 18 -1.83 -1.66 7.23
CA PRO A 18 -2.23 -1.84 8.62
C PRO A 18 -3.71 -1.52 8.86
N ILE A 19 -4.30 -0.58 8.10
CA ILE A 19 -5.74 -0.30 8.17
C ILE A 19 -6.54 -1.51 7.64
N GLY A 20 -6.10 -2.11 6.52
CA GLY A 20 -6.65 -3.34 5.98
C GLY A 20 -6.66 -4.47 7.00
N LEU A 21 -5.50 -4.72 7.60
CA LEU A 21 -5.34 -5.74 8.65
C LEU A 21 -6.21 -5.45 9.88
N LEU A 22 -6.26 -4.20 10.34
CA LEU A 22 -7.09 -3.83 11.48
C LEU A 22 -8.58 -4.02 11.20
N MET A 23 -9.06 -3.68 9.99
CA MET A 23 -10.46 -3.93 9.64
C MET A 23 -10.78 -5.41 9.57
N GLY A 24 -9.91 -6.23 8.98
CA GLY A 24 -10.06 -7.69 8.97
C GLY A 24 -10.11 -8.27 10.37
N LEU A 25 -9.15 -7.89 11.22
CA LEU A 25 -9.02 -8.41 12.58
C LEU A 25 -10.16 -7.98 13.51
N VAL A 26 -10.61 -6.72 13.40
CA VAL A 26 -11.60 -6.14 14.34
C VAL A 26 -13.04 -6.36 13.87
N ARG A 27 -13.28 -6.39 12.55
CA ARG A 27 -14.64 -6.51 11.99
C ARG A 27 -14.93 -7.90 11.41
N ASP A 28 -13.96 -8.81 11.41
CA ASP A 28 -14.06 -10.16 10.83
C ASP A 28 -14.43 -10.14 9.33
N GLU A 29 -14.11 -9.02 8.65
CA GLU A 29 -14.44 -8.78 7.25
C GLU A 29 -13.27 -9.15 6.33
N ILE A 30 -13.01 -10.46 6.19
CA ILE A 30 -11.87 -10.99 5.42
C ILE A 30 -11.86 -10.50 3.95
N GLN A 31 -13.02 -10.38 3.31
CA GLN A 31 -13.08 -9.88 1.93
C GLN A 31 -12.58 -8.44 1.80
N LEU A 32 -12.88 -7.60 2.79
CA LEU A 32 -12.48 -6.21 2.81
C LEU A 32 -10.99 -6.06 3.17
N GLU A 33 -10.50 -6.90 4.10
CA GLU A 33 -9.08 -7.04 4.40
C GLU A 33 -8.27 -7.35 3.14
N VAL A 34 -8.62 -8.43 2.43
CA VAL A 34 -7.89 -8.86 1.22
C VAL A 34 -7.88 -7.78 0.15
N ARG A 35 -8.99 -7.08 -0.06
CA ARG A 35 -9.06 -5.96 -1.02
C ARG A 35 -8.14 -4.82 -0.61
N MET A 36 -8.16 -4.42 0.66
CA MET A 36 -7.29 -3.36 1.15
C MET A 36 -5.81 -3.74 1.13
N LEU A 37 -5.49 -4.99 1.48
CA LEU A 37 -4.14 -5.53 1.38
C LEU A 37 -3.63 -5.50 -0.07
N PHE A 38 -4.48 -5.89 -1.02
CA PHE A 38 -4.14 -5.86 -2.44
C PHE A 38 -3.91 -4.43 -2.93
N ILE A 39 -4.80 -3.49 -2.58
CA ILE A 39 -4.66 -2.07 -2.96
C ILE A 39 -3.39 -1.49 -2.33
N GLY A 40 -3.18 -1.67 -1.03
CA GLY A 40 -2.00 -1.17 -0.32
C GLY A 40 -0.70 -1.75 -0.87
N GLY A 41 -0.68 -3.05 -1.14
CA GLY A 41 0.44 -3.74 -1.80
C GLY A 41 0.71 -3.19 -3.21
N ALA A 42 -0.33 -2.97 -4.01
CA ALA A 42 -0.18 -2.41 -5.35
C ALA A 42 0.42 -0.98 -5.31
N PHE A 43 -0.08 -0.12 -4.43
CA PHE A 43 0.47 1.23 -4.22
C PHE A 43 1.95 1.18 -3.82
N PHE A 44 2.31 0.27 -2.91
CA PHE A 44 3.67 0.11 -2.45
C PHE A 44 4.61 -0.37 -3.57
N VAL A 45 4.19 -1.39 -4.33
CA VAL A 45 4.97 -1.96 -5.44
C VAL A 45 5.14 -0.96 -6.56
N VAL A 46 4.08 -0.25 -6.95
CA VAL A 46 4.15 0.82 -7.96
C VAL A 46 5.10 1.93 -7.50
N GLY A 47 4.97 2.37 -6.25
CA GLY A 47 5.87 3.37 -5.66
C GLY A 47 7.33 2.91 -5.66
N TRP A 48 7.58 1.65 -5.34
CA TRP A 48 8.92 1.06 -5.38
C TRP A 48 9.50 1.01 -6.79
N LEU A 49 8.71 0.59 -7.79
CA LEU A 49 9.16 0.56 -9.18
C LEU A 49 9.49 1.97 -9.70
N MET A 50 8.68 2.97 -9.35
CA MET A 50 8.93 4.37 -9.72
C MET A 50 10.19 4.92 -9.04
N ALA A 51 10.38 4.64 -7.75
CA ALA A 51 11.58 5.04 -7.02
C ALA A 51 12.85 4.36 -7.57
N ARG A 52 12.76 3.08 -7.92
CA ARG A 52 13.87 2.27 -8.46
C ARG A 52 14.31 2.73 -9.84
N LYS A 53 13.38 3.16 -10.70
CA LYS A 53 13.70 3.64 -12.06
C LYS A 53 14.39 5.01 -12.08
N SER A 54 14.40 5.70 -10.94
CA SER A 54 15.00 7.03 -10.80
C SER A 54 16.31 7.03 -9.99
N SER A 55 16.79 5.85 -9.58
CA SER A 55 18.05 5.62 -8.87
C SER A 55 19.12 5.05 -9.79
#